data_AF-A0A975KEQ9-F1
#
_entry.id   AF-A0A975KEQ9-F1
#
_cell.length_a   1.000
_cell.length_b   1.000
_cell.length_c   1.000
_cell.angle_alpha   90.00
_cell.angle_beta   90.00
_cell.angle_gamma   90.00
#
_symmetry.space_group_name_H-M   'P 1'
#
loop_
_entity.id
_entity.type
_entity.pdbx_description
1 polymer ?
#
loop_
_entity_poly.entity_id
_entity_poly.type
_entity_poly.pdbx_seq_one_letter_code
_entity_poly.pdbx_strand_id
1 'polypeptide(L)'
;MDGIIINELSLNGQFLDSRDFWKNGMPPFHKALQDALSHGVGYLFKQGSFFAAQATPDKTLHDLLTAPETRIIDEARLYKSTLARAICNPFWDEAPQQDPNAQYSVGETDVSGSSIAEAAARSVCLLSFIRSGYEKHPVAVTKDEEPIEVGNIWKEKQLYSILFERGELSLEKYITIRFSGGKLDFSLIDDTLGFSLIDGENQNEFIDSFRKFEELDWSAISTDNGLDYKPYNKKKKSKRYFSDEQWKKGIKKFRITQRNRCFGYVDNGIFYVLRFDLDHELSDVG
;
A
#
# COMPACT_ATOMS: atom_id res chain seq x y z
N MET A 1 -7.47 -13.41 0.72
CA MET A 1 -7.31 -13.17 2.17
C MET A 1 -8.67 -13.03 2.85
N ASP A 2 -9.01 -13.92 3.79
CA ASP A 2 -10.34 -13.96 4.43
C ASP A 2 -10.54 -12.90 5.52
N GLY A 3 -9.45 -12.48 6.18
CA GLY A 3 -9.48 -11.46 7.23
C GLY A 3 -8.14 -10.82 7.49
N ILE A 4 -8.15 -9.74 8.28
CA ILE A 4 -6.97 -9.09 8.85
C ILE A 4 -7.16 -8.90 10.36
N ILE A 5 -6.08 -8.87 11.12
CA ILE A 5 -6.10 -8.66 12.57
C ILE A 5 -5.62 -7.26 12.91
N ILE A 6 -6.37 -6.52 13.72
CA ILE A 6 -5.89 -5.27 14.32
C ILE A 6 -4.81 -5.61 15.36
N ASN A 7 -3.64 -5.01 15.22
CA ASN A 7 -2.54 -5.17 16.16
C ASN A 7 -2.74 -4.27 17.40
N GLU A 8 -3.29 -4.79 18.50
CA GLU A 8 -3.45 -3.99 19.73
C GLU A 8 -2.11 -3.51 20.30
N LEU A 9 -1.02 -4.25 20.10
CA LEU A 9 0.31 -3.86 20.58
C LEU A 9 0.90 -2.67 19.81
N SER A 10 0.29 -2.30 18.68
CA SER A 10 0.66 -1.08 17.95
C SER A 10 0.12 0.20 18.57
N LEU A 11 -0.69 0.12 19.64
CA LEU A 11 -1.25 1.28 20.33
C LEU A 11 -0.81 1.26 21.81
N ASN A 12 0.19 2.08 22.15
CA ASN A 12 0.90 2.04 23.42
C ASN A 12 1.20 3.44 24.02
N GLY A 13 0.33 4.42 23.74
CA GLY A 13 0.40 5.78 24.30
C GLY A 13 1.29 6.73 23.49
N GLN A 14 1.54 6.40 22.22
CA GLN A 14 2.52 7.10 21.39
C GLN A 14 2.08 8.46 20.82
N PHE A 15 0.80 8.82 20.96
CA PHE A 15 0.27 10.11 20.50
C PHE A 15 0.25 11.12 21.63
N LEU A 16 0.66 12.36 21.35
CA LEU A 16 0.83 13.40 22.37
C LEU A 16 -0.47 13.70 23.12
N ASP A 17 -1.56 13.82 22.37
CA ASP A 17 -2.89 14.11 22.87
C ASP A 17 -3.95 13.62 21.86
N SER A 18 -5.22 13.86 22.19
CA SER A 18 -6.35 13.49 21.34
C SER A 18 -6.31 14.15 19.96
N ARG A 19 -5.80 15.38 19.84
CA ARG A 19 -5.71 16.07 18.54
C ARG A 19 -4.62 15.43 17.68
N ASP A 20 -3.47 15.10 18.26
CA ASP A 20 -2.39 14.38 17.57
C ASP A 20 -2.87 13.01 17.09
N PHE A 21 -3.61 12.25 17.91
CA PHE A 21 -4.20 10.98 17.51
C PHE A 21 -5.14 11.12 16.31
N TRP A 22 -6.11 12.03 16.36
CA TRP A 22 -7.10 12.18 15.28
C TRP A 22 -6.49 12.75 14.00
N LYS A 23 -5.53 13.68 14.13
CA LYS A 23 -4.91 14.35 12.99
C LYS A 23 -3.82 13.53 12.32
N ASN A 24 -3.04 12.77 13.09
CA ASN A 24 -1.85 12.09 12.58
C ASN A 24 -1.91 10.56 12.71
N GLY A 25 -2.50 10.03 13.79
CA GLY A 25 -2.57 8.59 14.03
C GLY A 25 -3.64 7.87 13.22
N MET A 26 -4.86 8.40 13.19
CA MET A 26 -6.00 7.78 12.51
C MET A 26 -5.95 7.80 10.98
N PRO A 27 -5.47 8.85 10.29
CA PRO A 27 -5.54 8.86 8.83
C PRO A 27 -4.77 7.71 8.14
N PRO A 28 -3.51 7.37 8.52
CA PRO A 28 -2.82 6.22 7.93
C PRO A 28 -3.54 4.89 8.20
N PHE A 29 -4.00 4.68 9.43
CA PHE A 29 -4.76 3.48 9.82
C PHE A 29 -6.06 3.37 9.01
N HIS A 30 -6.79 4.48 8.89
CA HIS A 30 -8.05 4.54 8.14
C HIS A 30 -7.85 4.21 6.66
N LYS A 31 -6.84 4.81 6.03
CA LYS A 31 -6.49 4.55 4.63
C LYS A 31 -6.10 3.08 4.39
N ALA A 32 -5.26 2.53 5.26
CA ALA A 32 -4.90 1.12 5.23
C ALA A 32 -6.13 0.19 5.39
N LEU A 33 -7.05 0.55 6.28
CA LEU A 33 -8.31 -0.18 6.44
C LEU A 33 -9.22 -0.06 5.20
N GLN A 34 -9.28 1.12 4.57
CA GLN A 34 -10.04 1.31 3.34
C GLN A 34 -9.50 0.45 2.19
N ASP A 35 -8.18 0.29 2.08
CA ASP A 35 -7.58 -0.63 1.11
C ASP A 35 -8.02 -2.08 1.36
N ALA A 36 -7.98 -2.54 2.62
CA ALA A 36 -8.45 -3.87 2.98
C ALA A 36 -9.93 -4.08 2.62
N LEU A 37 -10.78 -3.13 2.97
CA LEU A 37 -12.21 -3.20 2.63
C LEU A 37 -12.46 -3.17 1.12
N SER A 38 -11.71 -2.35 0.38
CA SER A 38 -11.82 -2.25 -1.09
C SER A 38 -11.33 -3.50 -1.79
N HIS A 39 -10.32 -4.17 -1.23
CA HIS A 39 -9.85 -5.47 -1.71
C HIS A 39 -10.87 -6.60 -1.46
N GLY A 40 -11.81 -6.40 -0.53
CA GLY A 40 -12.82 -7.40 -0.19
C GLY A 40 -12.45 -8.26 1.02
N VAL A 41 -11.59 -7.76 1.92
CA VAL A 41 -11.34 -8.43 3.21
C VAL A 41 -12.65 -8.57 3.98
N GLY A 42 -13.03 -9.82 4.27
CA GLY A 42 -14.32 -10.15 4.87
C GLY A 42 -14.40 -9.91 6.37
N TYR A 43 -13.28 -10.12 7.08
CA TYR A 43 -13.21 -10.03 8.54
C TYR A 43 -12.13 -9.09 9.03
N LEU A 44 -12.48 -8.25 10.00
CA LEU A 44 -11.55 -7.42 10.76
C LEU A 44 -11.53 -7.90 12.20
N PHE A 45 -10.59 -8.79 12.49
CA PHE A 45 -10.41 -9.40 13.80
C PHE A 45 -9.76 -8.42 14.77
N LYS A 46 -10.15 -8.49 16.04
CA LYS A 46 -9.58 -7.71 17.14
C LYS A 46 -9.59 -8.52 18.43
N GLN A 47 -8.72 -8.16 19.37
CA GLN A 47 -8.76 -8.70 20.73
C GLN A 47 -9.84 -7.96 21.53
N GLY A 48 -10.47 -8.61 22.51
CA GLY A 48 -11.46 -8.00 23.40
C GLY A 48 -10.94 -6.77 24.15
N SER A 49 -9.65 -6.73 24.44
CA SER A 49 -8.95 -5.63 25.13
C SER A 49 -8.56 -4.46 24.22
N PHE A 50 -8.76 -4.54 22.90
CA PHE A 50 -8.28 -3.54 21.95
C PHE A 50 -8.72 -2.10 22.32
N PHE A 51 -9.96 -1.92 22.77
CA PHE A 51 -10.47 -0.60 23.16
C PHE A 51 -9.83 -0.04 24.44
N ALA A 52 -9.24 -0.89 25.28
CA ALA A 52 -8.51 -0.49 26.48
C ALA A 52 -7.04 -0.13 26.19
N ALA A 53 -6.55 -0.33 24.97
CA ALA A 53 -5.19 0.04 24.58
C ALA A 53 -4.97 1.57 24.72
N GLN A 54 -3.80 1.96 25.23
CA GLN A 54 -3.44 3.35 25.43
C GLN A 54 -3.11 3.99 24.09
N ALA A 55 -3.82 5.07 23.72
CA ALA A 55 -3.53 5.81 22.50
C ALA A 55 -2.66 7.04 22.79
N THR A 56 -2.92 7.71 23.92
CA THR A 56 -2.07 8.77 24.47
C THR A 56 -1.52 8.32 25.83
N PRO A 57 -0.60 9.05 26.46
CA PRO A 57 -0.11 8.70 27.80
C PRO A 57 -1.21 8.64 28.87
N ASP A 58 -2.34 9.34 28.66
CA ASP A 58 -3.41 9.53 29.63
C ASP A 58 -4.79 9.00 29.19
N LYS A 59 -4.96 8.60 27.92
CA LYS A 59 -6.26 8.18 27.36
C LYS A 59 -6.14 6.87 26.58
N THR A 60 -7.08 5.97 26.88
CA THR A 60 -7.32 4.76 26.09
C THR A 60 -8.01 5.10 24.76
N LEU A 61 -8.00 4.15 23.83
CA LEU A 61 -8.81 4.26 22.61
C LEU A 61 -10.30 4.44 22.93
N HIS A 62 -10.81 3.76 23.96
CA HIS A 62 -12.19 3.93 24.42
C HIS A 62 -12.47 5.37 24.90
N ASP A 63 -11.57 5.95 25.69
CA ASP A 63 -11.70 7.34 26.16
C ASP A 63 -11.74 8.30 24.98
N LEU A 64 -10.82 8.12 24.02
CA LEU A 64 -10.81 8.93 22.80
C LEU A 64 -12.10 8.76 21.99
N LEU A 65 -12.65 7.55 21.88
CA LEU A 65 -13.87 7.27 21.15
C LEU A 65 -15.13 7.78 21.86
N THR A 66 -15.12 8.00 23.16
CA THR A 66 -16.29 8.46 23.93
C THR A 66 -16.20 9.93 24.34
N ALA A 67 -15.03 10.54 24.22
CA ALA A 67 -14.80 11.92 24.62
C ALA A 67 -15.74 12.93 23.90
N PRO A 68 -16.30 13.92 24.61
CA PRO A 68 -17.21 14.92 24.02
C PRO A 68 -16.59 15.70 22.85
N GLU A 69 -15.28 15.96 22.91
CA GLU A 69 -14.50 16.69 21.90
C GLU A 69 -14.54 16.04 20.50
N THR A 70 -14.80 14.73 20.43
CA THR A 70 -15.00 14.03 19.15
C THR A 70 -16.22 14.49 18.36
N ARG A 71 -17.15 15.21 18.99
CA ARG A 71 -18.30 15.83 18.29
C ARG A 71 -17.91 17.12 17.59
N ILE A 72 -16.75 17.69 17.96
CA ILE A 72 -16.23 18.97 17.49
C ILE A 72 -15.10 18.73 16.46
N ILE A 73 -14.30 17.67 16.64
CA ILE A 73 -13.23 17.30 15.71
C ILE A 73 -13.84 16.58 14.50
N ASP A 74 -13.81 17.20 13.33
CA ASP A 74 -14.38 16.65 12.10
C ASP A 74 -13.75 15.31 11.72
N GLU A 75 -12.43 15.17 11.90
CA GLU A 75 -11.69 13.93 11.68
C GLU A 75 -12.20 12.81 12.60
N ALA A 76 -12.48 13.11 13.87
CA ALA A 76 -12.99 12.13 14.81
C ALA A 76 -14.39 11.64 14.40
N ARG A 77 -15.25 12.52 13.91
CA ARG A 77 -16.58 12.15 13.38
C ARG A 77 -16.46 11.23 12.17
N LEU A 78 -15.57 11.56 11.23
CA LEU A 78 -15.31 10.79 10.03
C LEU A 78 -14.83 9.37 10.37
N TYR A 79 -13.81 9.26 11.22
CA TYR A 79 -13.16 7.99 11.49
C TYR A 79 -13.96 7.08 12.44
N LYS A 80 -14.79 7.64 13.33
CA LYS A 80 -15.71 6.86 14.17
C LYS A 80 -16.69 6.01 13.36
N SER A 81 -17.25 6.58 12.29
CA SER A 81 -18.14 5.82 11.39
C SER A 81 -17.42 4.63 10.76
N THR A 82 -16.12 4.77 10.49
CA THR A 82 -15.33 3.70 9.89
C THR A 82 -14.99 2.62 10.91
N LEU A 83 -14.57 3.02 12.11
CA LEU A 83 -14.32 2.11 13.22
C LEU A 83 -15.60 1.42 13.69
N ALA A 84 -16.79 2.01 13.50
CA ALA A 84 -18.05 1.36 13.86
C ALA A 84 -18.26 0.00 13.19
N ARG A 85 -17.73 -0.20 11.97
CA ARG A 85 -17.71 -1.51 11.30
C ARG A 85 -16.74 -2.49 11.97
N ALA A 86 -15.67 -1.99 12.57
CA ALA A 86 -14.71 -2.76 13.37
C ALA A 86 -15.24 -3.09 14.79
N ILE A 87 -16.24 -2.34 15.29
CA ILE A 87 -16.77 -2.51 16.66
C ILE A 87 -17.49 -3.85 16.82
N CYS A 88 -18.18 -4.36 15.80
CA CYS A 88 -18.87 -5.65 15.85
C CYS A 88 -17.91 -6.82 15.62
N ASN A 89 -18.37 -8.06 15.88
CA ASN A 89 -17.63 -9.30 15.60
C ASN A 89 -16.88 -9.26 14.26
N PRO A 90 -15.70 -9.91 14.16
CA PRO A 90 -15.21 -10.97 15.06
C PRO A 90 -14.16 -10.54 16.12
N PHE A 91 -14.27 -11.10 17.33
CA PHE A 91 -13.21 -11.13 18.34
C PHE A 91 -12.40 -12.41 18.18
N TRP A 92 -11.08 -12.31 17.93
CA TRP A 92 -10.29 -13.51 17.66
C TRP A 92 -10.03 -14.34 18.93
N ASP A 93 -10.06 -13.72 20.10
CA ASP A 93 -9.82 -14.32 21.40
C ASP A 93 -11.00 -15.18 21.91
N GLU A 94 -12.16 -15.13 21.24
CA GLU A 94 -13.26 -16.08 21.46
C GLU A 94 -13.01 -17.44 20.77
N ALA A 95 -12.18 -17.47 19.73
CA ALA A 95 -11.83 -18.67 18.97
C ALA A 95 -10.38 -18.57 18.46
N PRO A 96 -9.39 -18.58 19.37
CA PRO A 96 -7.98 -18.41 19.01
C PRO A 96 -7.47 -19.59 18.19
N GLN A 97 -6.58 -19.31 17.23
CA GLN A 97 -5.90 -20.32 16.42
C GLN A 97 -4.43 -20.50 16.82
N GLN A 98 -3.86 -19.59 17.60
CA GLN A 98 -2.53 -19.79 18.16
C GLN A 98 -2.49 -21.01 19.09
N ASP A 99 -1.37 -21.72 19.07
CA ASP A 99 -1.15 -22.87 19.95
C ASP A 99 -0.86 -22.35 21.38
N PRO A 100 -1.67 -22.73 22.38
CA PRO A 100 -1.49 -22.26 23.75
C PRO A 100 -0.19 -22.74 24.42
N ASN A 101 0.49 -23.74 23.84
CA ASN A 101 1.76 -24.25 24.36
C ASN A 101 2.98 -23.70 23.60
N ALA A 102 2.76 -23.02 22.47
CA ALA A 102 3.84 -22.45 21.67
C ALA A 102 4.22 -21.06 22.19
N GLN A 103 5.51 -20.76 22.15
CA GLN A 103 6.02 -19.44 22.46
C GLN A 103 6.21 -18.63 21.18
N TYR A 104 5.60 -17.45 21.14
CA TYR A 104 5.73 -16.49 20.04
C TYR A 104 6.54 -15.28 20.51
N SER A 105 7.54 -14.86 19.75
CA SER A 105 8.33 -13.67 20.08
C SER A 105 8.64 -12.80 18.86
N VAL A 106 8.87 -11.51 19.11
CA VAL A 106 9.41 -10.55 18.14
C VAL A 106 10.71 -10.00 18.71
N GLY A 107 11.83 -10.51 18.20
CA GLY A 107 13.13 -10.28 18.83
C GLY A 107 13.16 -10.89 20.24
N GLU A 108 13.46 -10.08 21.25
CA GLU A 108 13.50 -10.51 22.65
C GLU A 108 12.13 -10.38 23.35
N THR A 109 11.12 -9.81 22.69
CA THR A 109 9.81 -9.56 23.28
C THR A 109 8.89 -10.75 23.07
N ASP A 110 8.36 -11.32 24.16
CA ASP A 110 7.28 -12.31 24.11
C ASP A 110 5.97 -11.64 23.66
N VAL A 111 5.36 -12.18 22.62
CA VAL A 111 4.08 -11.73 22.04
C VAL A 111 3.04 -12.84 22.03
N SER A 112 3.25 -13.92 22.79
CA SER A 112 2.29 -15.00 22.97
C SER A 112 0.97 -14.45 23.53
N GLY A 113 -0.18 -14.95 23.06
CA GLY A 113 -1.49 -14.45 23.48
C GLY A 113 -1.87 -13.09 22.90
N SER A 114 -1.14 -12.55 21.91
CA SER A 114 -1.43 -11.28 21.26
C SER A 114 -1.97 -11.46 19.83
N SER A 115 -2.43 -10.35 19.24
CA SER A 115 -2.75 -10.25 17.81
C SER A 115 -1.62 -10.69 16.89
N ILE A 116 -0.35 -10.48 17.27
CA ILE A 116 0.81 -10.81 16.44
C ILE A 116 0.96 -12.33 16.32
N ALA A 117 0.90 -13.03 17.45
CA ALA A 117 0.91 -14.48 17.49
C ALA A 117 -0.30 -15.07 16.75
N GLU A 118 -1.48 -14.47 16.95
CA GLU A 118 -2.70 -14.90 16.27
C GLU A 118 -2.63 -14.70 14.74
N ALA A 119 -2.04 -13.59 14.27
CA ALA A 119 -1.86 -13.35 12.84
C ALA A 119 -0.87 -14.32 12.21
N ALA A 120 0.20 -14.68 12.93
CA ALA A 120 1.12 -15.74 12.53
C ALA A 120 0.40 -17.08 12.40
N ALA A 121 -0.39 -17.47 13.40
CA ALA A 121 -1.14 -18.73 13.40
C ALA A 121 -2.18 -18.81 12.26
N ARG A 122 -2.88 -17.70 11.99
CA ARG A 122 -3.89 -17.61 10.92
C ARG A 122 -3.31 -17.38 9.52
N SER A 123 -2.02 -17.08 9.41
CA SER A 123 -1.37 -16.65 8.15
C SER A 123 -2.01 -15.40 7.50
N VAL A 124 -2.58 -14.50 8.31
CA VAL A 124 -3.23 -13.26 7.86
C VAL A 124 -2.35 -12.02 8.12
N CYS A 125 -2.75 -10.87 7.60
CA CYS A 125 -2.05 -9.62 7.85
C CYS A 125 -2.47 -8.96 9.16
N LEU A 126 -1.52 -8.22 9.75
CA LEU A 126 -1.75 -7.24 10.80
C LEU A 126 -2.14 -5.89 10.21
N LEU A 127 -2.97 -5.16 10.93
CA LEU A 127 -3.27 -3.74 10.72
C LEU A 127 -2.80 -2.97 11.96
N SER A 128 -1.76 -2.16 11.80
CA SER A 128 -1.07 -1.48 12.89
C SER A 128 -1.21 0.04 12.82
N PHE A 129 -1.18 0.69 13.98
CA PHE A 129 -1.00 2.13 14.09
C PHE A 129 0.48 2.53 13.89
N ILE A 130 0.67 3.73 13.35
CA ILE A 130 2.00 4.36 13.22
C ILE A 130 2.59 4.75 14.57
N ARG A 131 3.88 5.12 14.57
CA ARG A 131 4.69 5.50 15.72
C ARG A 131 4.77 4.39 16.78
N SER A 132 4.61 3.14 16.34
CA SER A 132 4.72 1.95 17.18
C SER A 132 6.03 1.21 16.90
N GLY A 133 6.42 0.29 17.80
CA GLY A 133 7.53 -0.64 17.55
C GLY A 133 7.30 -1.59 16.37
N TYR A 134 6.09 -1.58 15.79
CA TYR A 134 5.65 -2.42 14.70
C TYR A 134 5.43 -1.63 13.41
N GLU A 135 5.95 -0.41 13.26
CA GLU A 135 5.90 0.34 11.98
C GLU A 135 6.92 -0.19 10.96
N LYS A 136 6.86 -1.51 10.70
CA LYS A 136 7.72 -2.24 9.76
C LYS A 136 6.92 -3.34 9.08
N HIS A 137 7.39 -3.73 7.90
CA HIS A 137 6.86 -4.88 7.17
C HIS A 137 8.03 -5.64 6.53
N PRO A 138 8.09 -6.97 6.67
CA PRO A 138 7.27 -7.81 7.55
C PRO A 138 7.59 -7.61 9.04
N VAL A 139 6.70 -8.12 9.91
CA VAL A 139 7.01 -8.35 11.32
C VAL A 139 7.59 -9.76 11.41
N ALA A 140 8.90 -9.85 11.70
CA ALA A 140 9.58 -11.11 11.95
C ALA A 140 9.17 -11.66 13.33
N VAL A 141 8.43 -12.75 13.32
CA VAL A 141 7.97 -13.49 14.49
C VAL A 141 8.74 -14.80 14.56
N THR A 142 9.02 -15.31 15.75
CA THR A 142 9.50 -16.69 15.94
C THR A 142 8.47 -17.47 16.75
N LYS A 143 8.08 -18.65 16.27
CA LYS A 143 7.25 -19.63 16.99
C LYS A 143 8.13 -20.81 17.37
N ASP A 144 8.38 -21.01 18.65
CA ASP A 144 9.25 -22.11 19.14
C ASP A 144 10.59 -22.17 18.37
N GLU A 145 11.23 -21.01 18.18
CA GLU A 145 12.46 -20.79 17.41
C GLU A 145 12.32 -20.84 15.87
N GLU A 146 11.16 -21.22 15.33
CA GLU A 146 10.92 -21.21 13.88
C GLU A 146 10.50 -19.81 13.39
N PRO A 147 11.19 -19.22 12.40
CA PRO A 147 10.87 -17.89 11.90
C PRO A 147 9.59 -17.89 11.05
N ILE A 148 8.73 -16.92 11.29
CA ILE A 148 7.48 -16.65 10.59
C ILE A 148 7.42 -15.16 10.23
N GLU A 149 7.19 -14.86 8.96
CA GLU A 149 6.98 -13.49 8.51
C GLU A 149 5.49 -13.13 8.50
N VAL A 150 5.11 -12.17 9.34
CA VAL A 150 3.74 -11.66 9.39
C VAL A 150 3.65 -10.37 8.57
N GLY A 151 2.77 -10.37 7.57
CA GLY A 151 2.49 -9.18 6.78
C GLY A 151 1.85 -8.10 7.67
N ASN A 152 2.30 -6.86 7.58
CA ASN A 152 1.83 -5.79 8.46
C ASN A 152 1.55 -4.52 7.67
N ILE A 153 0.34 -4.01 7.83
CA ILE A 153 -0.23 -2.89 7.11
C ILE A 153 -0.30 -1.73 8.09
N TRP A 154 0.49 -0.69 7.85
CA TRP A 154 0.48 0.53 8.68
C TRP A 154 0.30 1.81 7.85
N LYS A 155 0.28 1.68 6.52
CA LYS A 155 0.06 2.77 5.58
C LYS A 155 -0.74 2.33 4.35
N GLU A 156 -1.27 3.32 3.67
CA GLU A 156 -1.99 3.18 2.40
C GLU A 156 -1.16 2.40 1.37
N LYS A 157 -1.86 1.60 0.56
CA LYS A 157 -1.38 0.71 -0.50
C LYS A 157 -0.43 -0.42 -0.07
N GLN A 158 -0.06 -0.50 1.21
CA GLN A 158 0.85 -1.54 1.72
C GLN A 158 0.28 -2.96 1.56
N LEU A 159 -1.04 -3.13 1.74
CA LEU A 159 -1.72 -4.42 1.52
C LEU A 159 -1.41 -5.00 0.14
N TYR A 160 -1.45 -4.18 -0.90
CA TYR A 160 -1.25 -4.66 -2.27
C TYR A 160 0.19 -5.08 -2.54
N SER A 161 1.17 -4.45 -1.87
CA SER A 161 2.57 -4.93 -1.89
C SER A 161 2.67 -6.32 -1.25
N ILE A 162 2.03 -6.53 -0.08
CA ILE A 162 2.03 -7.83 0.60
C ILE A 162 1.38 -8.91 -0.27
N LEU A 163 0.22 -8.62 -0.86
CA LEU A 163 -0.49 -9.57 -1.71
C LEU A 163 0.31 -9.89 -2.98
N PHE A 164 1.03 -8.91 -3.54
CA PHE A 164 1.92 -9.13 -4.68
C PHE A 164 3.11 -10.03 -4.32
N GLU A 165 3.77 -9.76 -3.19
CA GLU A 165 4.88 -10.57 -2.68
C GLU A 165 4.47 -12.02 -2.38
N ARG A 166 3.23 -12.23 -1.93
CA ARG A 166 2.64 -13.56 -1.71
C ARG A 166 2.16 -14.26 -2.99
N GLY A 167 2.21 -13.59 -4.15
CA GLY A 167 1.66 -14.11 -5.41
C GLY A 167 0.13 -14.13 -5.47
N GLU A 168 -0.55 -13.48 -4.53
CA GLU A 168 -2.02 -13.35 -4.47
C GLU A 168 -2.55 -12.22 -5.38
N LEU A 169 -1.65 -11.35 -5.89
CA LEU A 169 -1.98 -10.25 -6.77
C LEU A 169 -1.12 -10.28 -8.04
N SER A 170 -1.75 -10.22 -9.21
CA SER A 170 -1.04 -10.11 -10.49
C SER A 170 -0.27 -8.79 -10.60
N LEU A 171 0.85 -8.78 -11.32
CA LEU A 171 1.67 -7.59 -11.56
C LEU A 171 0.87 -6.39 -12.10
N GLU A 172 0.03 -6.60 -13.10
CA GLU A 172 -0.81 -5.54 -13.68
C GLU A 172 -1.69 -4.86 -12.62
N LYS A 173 -2.44 -5.66 -11.85
CA LYS A 173 -3.27 -5.14 -10.75
C LYS A 173 -2.42 -4.42 -9.71
N TYR A 174 -1.27 -4.98 -9.34
CA TYR A 174 -0.36 -4.35 -8.38
C TYR A 174 0.09 -2.98 -8.86
N ILE A 175 0.62 -2.87 -10.09
CA ILE A 175 1.11 -1.60 -10.64
C ILE A 175 -0.02 -0.58 -10.74
N THR A 176 -1.16 -0.99 -11.31
CA THR A 176 -2.31 -0.09 -11.47
C THR A 176 -2.79 0.44 -10.13
N ILE A 177 -2.95 -0.41 -9.11
CA ILE A 177 -3.39 0.05 -7.78
C ILE A 177 -2.31 0.91 -7.09
N ARG A 178 -1.06 0.46 -7.14
CA ARG A 178 0.04 1.08 -6.39
C ARG A 178 0.39 2.47 -6.91
N PHE A 179 0.40 2.64 -8.23
CA PHE A 179 0.94 3.83 -8.89
C PHE A 179 -0.14 4.71 -9.55
N SER A 180 -1.38 4.24 -9.71
CA SER A 180 -2.48 5.12 -10.17
C SER A 180 -3.00 6.04 -9.08
N GLY A 181 -3.71 7.09 -9.51
CA GLY A 181 -4.25 8.15 -8.65
C GLY A 181 -3.21 9.22 -8.27
N GLY A 182 -1.98 9.08 -8.77
CA GLY A 182 -0.88 10.04 -8.64
C GLY A 182 -0.55 10.69 -9.98
N LYS A 183 0.71 10.62 -10.40
CA LYS A 183 1.18 11.13 -11.70
C LYS A 183 1.09 10.09 -12.81
N LEU A 184 0.89 8.82 -12.52
CA LEU A 184 0.71 7.76 -13.51
C LEU A 184 -0.76 7.33 -13.61
N ASP A 185 -1.18 7.03 -14.82
CA ASP A 185 -2.48 6.43 -15.12
C ASP A 185 -2.31 5.36 -16.20
N PHE A 186 -2.84 4.16 -15.96
CA PHE A 186 -2.69 3.00 -16.83
C PHE A 186 -3.98 2.64 -17.58
N SER A 187 -5.04 3.47 -17.51
CA SER A 187 -6.35 3.17 -18.11
C SER A 187 -6.35 3.11 -19.64
N LEU A 188 -5.31 3.63 -20.28
CA LEU A 188 -5.18 3.70 -21.74
C LEU A 188 -4.06 2.80 -22.28
N ILE A 189 -3.52 1.92 -21.45
CA ILE A 189 -2.45 1.02 -21.86
C ILE A 189 -2.99 -0.02 -22.86
N ASP A 190 -2.21 -0.32 -23.89
CA ASP A 190 -2.53 -1.37 -24.86
C ASP A 190 -2.30 -2.75 -24.24
N ASP A 191 -3.29 -3.63 -24.30
CA ASP A 191 -3.25 -4.98 -23.71
C ASP A 191 -2.09 -5.84 -24.25
N THR A 192 -1.72 -5.65 -25.51
CA THR A 192 -0.67 -6.45 -26.21
C THR A 192 0.71 -5.80 -26.15
N LEU A 193 0.77 -4.50 -25.86
CA LEU A 193 2.00 -3.72 -25.86
C LEU A 193 2.27 -3.08 -24.49
N GLY A 194 1.59 -3.56 -23.46
CA GLY A 194 1.66 -3.11 -22.07
C GLY A 194 2.14 -4.22 -21.15
N PHE A 195 1.32 -4.56 -20.14
CA PHE A 195 1.69 -5.51 -19.09
C PHE A 195 2.02 -6.92 -19.60
N SER A 196 1.47 -7.34 -20.74
CA SER A 196 1.77 -8.63 -21.37
C SER A 196 3.23 -8.79 -21.81
N LEU A 197 3.98 -7.69 -21.91
CA LEU A 197 5.41 -7.70 -22.23
C LEU A 197 6.31 -7.88 -21.00
N ILE A 198 5.77 -7.79 -19.78
CA ILE A 198 6.55 -7.85 -18.54
C ILE A 198 6.55 -9.29 -18.02
N ASP A 199 7.73 -9.77 -17.63
CA ASP A 199 7.97 -11.10 -17.08
C ASP A 199 8.73 -11.03 -15.74
N GLY A 200 9.09 -12.19 -15.20
CA GLY A 200 9.80 -12.29 -13.92
C GLY A 200 11.20 -11.68 -13.93
N GLU A 201 11.83 -11.51 -15.10
CA GLU A 201 13.19 -10.98 -15.22
C GLU A 201 13.20 -9.45 -15.17
N ASN A 202 12.18 -8.80 -15.73
CA ASN A 202 12.14 -7.33 -15.86
C ASN A 202 11.11 -6.63 -14.95
N GLN A 203 10.23 -7.36 -14.26
CA GLN A 203 9.18 -6.76 -13.41
C GLN A 203 9.69 -5.73 -12.39
N ASN A 204 10.82 -6.01 -11.73
CA ASN A 204 11.36 -5.14 -10.69
C ASN A 204 11.84 -3.81 -11.28
N GLU A 205 12.36 -3.83 -12.50
CA GLU A 205 12.79 -2.63 -13.21
C GLU A 205 11.61 -1.67 -13.44
N PHE A 206 10.46 -2.21 -13.85
CA PHE A 206 9.22 -1.45 -14.03
C PHE A 206 8.70 -0.91 -12.70
N ILE A 207 8.60 -1.75 -11.67
CA ILE A 207 8.13 -1.34 -10.35
C ILE A 207 9.00 -0.22 -9.77
N ASP A 208 10.32 -0.36 -9.84
CA ASP A 208 11.25 0.63 -9.31
C ASP A 208 11.21 1.95 -10.10
N SER A 209 11.06 1.87 -11.43
CA SER A 209 10.94 3.05 -12.28
C SER A 209 9.64 3.81 -12.05
N PHE A 210 8.51 3.11 -11.90
CA PHE A 210 7.23 3.74 -11.56
C PHE A 210 7.24 4.32 -10.14
N ARG A 211 7.88 3.64 -9.18
CA ARG A 211 8.10 4.19 -7.84
C ARG A 211 8.89 5.49 -7.88
N LYS A 212 10.02 5.50 -8.60
CA LYS A 212 10.84 6.70 -8.79
C LYS A 212 10.05 7.83 -9.45
N PHE A 213 9.29 7.52 -10.49
CA PHE A 213 8.44 8.51 -11.16
C PHE A 213 7.40 9.11 -10.21
N GLU A 214 6.80 8.30 -9.33
CA GLU A 214 5.84 8.79 -8.34
C GLU A 214 6.47 9.59 -7.19
N GLU A 215 7.71 9.28 -6.79
CA GLU A 215 8.39 9.98 -5.69
C GLU A 215 8.95 11.35 -6.10
N LEU A 216 9.33 11.51 -7.37
CA LEU A 216 9.85 12.78 -7.89
C LEU A 216 8.71 13.74 -8.27
N ASP A 217 8.93 15.04 -8.06
CA ASP A 217 8.06 16.04 -8.66
C ASP A 217 8.35 16.22 -10.17
N TRP A 218 7.45 16.89 -10.89
CA TRP A 218 7.59 17.11 -12.34
C TRP A 218 8.87 17.84 -12.74
N SER A 219 9.40 18.73 -11.89
CA SER A 219 10.64 19.45 -12.18
C SER A 219 11.85 18.53 -12.09
N ALA A 220 11.89 17.66 -11.07
CA ALA A 220 12.92 16.65 -10.90
C ALA A 220 12.83 15.57 -11.97
N ILE A 221 11.62 15.11 -12.34
CA ILE A 221 11.41 14.15 -13.44
C ILE A 221 12.02 14.69 -14.75
N SER A 222 11.85 15.98 -15.04
CA SER A 222 12.34 16.59 -16.28
C SER A 222 13.87 16.66 -16.41
N THR A 223 14.59 16.55 -15.29
CA THR A 223 16.06 16.62 -15.24
C THR A 223 16.71 15.32 -14.76
N ASP A 224 15.91 14.31 -14.41
CA ASP A 224 16.42 13.04 -13.90
C ASP A 224 17.06 12.20 -15.02
N ASN A 225 18.36 11.94 -14.89
CA ASN A 225 19.13 11.17 -15.87
C ASN A 225 18.74 9.69 -15.94
N GLY A 226 18.14 9.15 -14.87
CA GLY A 226 17.68 7.76 -14.83
C GLY A 226 16.42 7.56 -15.67
N LEU A 227 15.42 8.42 -15.46
CA LEU A 227 14.16 8.44 -16.20
C LEU A 227 14.34 9.01 -17.62
N ASP A 228 15.28 9.94 -17.86
CA ASP A 228 15.53 10.53 -19.19
C ASP A 228 14.20 10.95 -19.88
N TYR A 229 13.34 11.60 -19.10
CA TYR A 229 11.97 11.96 -19.52
C TYR A 229 12.01 13.07 -20.57
N LYS A 230 11.44 12.81 -21.74
CA LYS A 230 11.50 13.76 -22.86
C LYS A 230 10.38 13.61 -23.89
N PRO A 231 10.15 14.63 -24.73
CA PRO A 231 9.25 14.52 -25.87
C PRO A 231 9.67 13.42 -26.84
N TYR A 232 8.69 12.71 -27.38
CA TYR A 232 8.85 11.79 -28.49
C TYR A 232 8.18 12.40 -29.72
N ASN A 233 8.97 12.73 -30.74
CA ASN A 233 8.50 13.52 -31.87
C ASN A 233 7.95 12.64 -33.01
N LYS A 234 6.86 13.08 -33.64
CA LYS A 234 6.25 12.41 -34.78
C LYS A 234 7.18 12.46 -35.99
N LYS A 235 7.59 11.28 -36.47
CA LYS A 235 8.38 11.08 -37.70
C LYS A 235 7.63 10.15 -38.64
N LYS A 236 8.06 10.09 -39.91
CA LYS A 236 7.43 9.22 -40.92
C LYS A 236 7.34 7.76 -40.48
N LYS A 237 8.39 7.24 -39.84
CA LYS A 237 8.46 5.86 -39.34
C LYS A 237 7.66 5.66 -38.04
N SER A 238 7.58 6.67 -37.17
CA SER A 238 6.89 6.55 -35.88
C SER A 238 5.38 6.80 -35.96
N LYS A 239 4.88 7.42 -37.05
CA LYS A 239 3.46 7.80 -37.22
C LYS A 239 2.47 6.66 -36.96
N ARG A 240 2.84 5.42 -37.28
CA ARG A 240 1.96 4.24 -37.15
C ARG A 240 1.72 3.75 -35.72
N TYR A 241 2.55 4.18 -34.76
CA TYR A 241 2.52 3.63 -33.40
C TYR A 241 1.54 4.34 -32.45
N PHE A 242 1.03 5.52 -32.84
CA PHE A 242 0.07 6.29 -32.06
C PHE A 242 -0.97 6.93 -32.98
N SER A 243 -2.21 7.09 -32.49
CA SER A 243 -3.29 7.74 -33.23
C SER A 243 -2.99 9.23 -33.47
N ASP A 244 -3.65 9.83 -34.46
CA ASP A 244 -3.49 11.27 -34.72
C ASP A 244 -3.95 12.13 -33.53
N GLU A 245 -4.90 11.66 -32.72
CA GLU A 245 -5.33 12.31 -31.47
C GLU A 245 -4.27 12.22 -30.38
N GLN A 246 -3.69 11.04 -30.16
CA GLN A 246 -2.58 10.86 -29.22
C GLN A 246 -1.38 11.74 -29.61
N TRP A 247 -1.07 11.82 -30.91
CA TRP A 247 -0.03 12.72 -31.41
C TRP A 247 -0.31 14.20 -31.12
N LYS A 248 -1.57 14.65 -31.21
CA LYS A 248 -1.95 16.03 -30.88
C LYS A 248 -1.75 16.35 -29.40
N LYS A 249 -1.89 15.37 -28.50
CA LYS A 249 -1.60 15.53 -27.07
C LYS A 249 -0.11 15.63 -26.75
N GLY A 250 0.76 15.25 -27.69
CA GLY A 250 2.21 15.33 -27.54
C GLY A 250 2.78 14.14 -26.77
N ILE A 251 3.27 13.15 -27.50
CA ILE A 251 3.84 11.94 -26.91
C ILE A 251 5.13 12.26 -26.15
N LYS A 252 5.27 11.63 -25.00
CA LYS A 252 6.42 11.67 -24.11
C LYS A 252 6.91 10.25 -23.88
N LYS A 253 8.18 10.12 -23.54
CA LYS A 253 8.77 8.84 -23.11
C LYS A 253 9.62 9.04 -21.88
N PHE A 254 9.67 8.03 -21.03
CA PHE A 254 10.70 7.88 -20.01
C PHE A 254 11.26 6.47 -20.03
N ARG A 255 12.46 6.36 -19.49
CA ARG A 255 13.27 5.18 -19.40
C ARG A 255 12.87 4.38 -18.16
N ILE A 256 12.68 3.09 -18.37
CA ILE A 256 12.62 2.07 -17.32
C ILE A 256 14.04 1.55 -17.10
N THR A 257 14.70 1.12 -18.18
CA THR A 257 16.13 0.76 -18.20
C THR A 257 16.81 1.24 -19.46
N GLN A 258 18.11 0.95 -19.62
CA GLN A 258 18.81 1.16 -20.89
C GLN A 258 18.17 0.43 -22.08
N ARG A 259 17.22 -0.50 -21.85
CA ARG A 259 16.48 -1.21 -22.90
C ARG A 259 14.95 -1.01 -22.87
N ASN A 260 14.40 -0.70 -21.71
CA ASN A 260 12.96 -0.66 -21.54
C ASN A 260 12.47 0.80 -21.43
N ARG A 261 11.39 1.15 -22.13
CA ARG A 261 10.82 2.50 -22.12
C ARG A 261 9.32 2.44 -21.96
N CYS A 262 8.78 3.50 -21.37
CA CYS A 262 7.36 3.76 -21.24
C CYS A 262 6.99 4.97 -22.10
N PHE A 263 5.89 4.86 -22.85
CA PHE A 263 5.36 5.91 -23.72
C PHE A 263 3.96 6.32 -23.26
N GLY A 264 3.69 7.62 -23.36
CA GLY A 264 2.42 8.20 -22.93
C GLY A 264 2.29 9.66 -23.30
N TYR A 265 1.30 10.33 -22.74
CA TYR A 265 1.17 11.79 -22.82
C TYR A 265 0.79 12.35 -21.45
N VAL A 266 1.05 13.64 -21.24
CA VAL A 266 0.66 14.33 -20.00
C VAL A 266 -0.58 15.17 -20.25
N ASP A 267 -1.58 15.00 -19.39
CA ASP A 267 -2.79 15.82 -19.37
C ASP A 267 -3.14 16.11 -17.91
N ASN A 268 -3.35 17.39 -17.59
CA ASN A 268 -3.59 17.89 -16.22
C ASN A 268 -2.61 17.35 -15.15
N GLY A 269 -1.33 17.22 -15.50
CA GLY A 269 -0.28 16.75 -14.57
C GLY A 269 -0.27 15.23 -14.34
N ILE A 270 -1.01 14.46 -15.13
CA ILE A 270 -1.04 12.99 -15.12
C ILE A 270 -0.46 12.48 -16.43
N PHE A 271 0.49 11.55 -16.34
CA PHE A 271 1.06 10.78 -17.43
C PHE A 271 0.18 9.55 -17.70
N TYR A 272 -0.57 9.58 -18.79
CA TYR A 272 -1.35 8.45 -19.27
C TYR A 272 -0.44 7.51 -20.06
N VAL A 273 -0.17 6.35 -19.47
CA VAL A 273 0.64 5.28 -20.06
C VAL A 273 -0.14 4.65 -21.21
N LEU A 274 0.50 4.55 -22.37
CA LEU A 274 -0.09 3.97 -23.58
C LEU A 274 0.52 2.61 -23.92
N ARG A 275 1.84 2.46 -23.76
CA ARG A 275 2.56 1.22 -24.10
C ARG A 275 3.98 1.22 -23.54
N PHE A 276 4.57 0.03 -23.54
CA PHE A 276 5.99 -0.19 -23.30
C PHE A 276 6.74 -0.50 -24.60
N ASP A 277 8.06 -0.37 -24.55
CA ASP A 277 9.01 -0.65 -25.63
C ASP A 277 10.19 -1.39 -25.02
N LEU A 278 10.25 -2.70 -25.26
CA LEU A 278 11.30 -3.60 -24.76
C LEU A 278 12.25 -4.07 -25.88
N ASP A 279 11.81 -3.96 -27.14
CA ASP A 279 12.54 -4.40 -28.33
C ASP A 279 13.21 -3.22 -29.09
N HIS A 280 13.07 -2.00 -28.57
CA HIS A 280 13.57 -0.75 -29.15
C HIS A 280 12.92 -0.34 -30.47
N GLU A 281 11.83 -0.98 -30.91
CA GLU A 281 11.19 -0.62 -32.19
C GLU A 281 10.78 0.85 -32.25
N LEU A 282 10.27 1.40 -31.14
CA LEU A 282 9.88 2.81 -31.05
C LEU A 282 11.09 3.71 -30.81
N SER A 283 12.03 3.26 -29.99
CA SER A 283 13.22 4.02 -29.65
C SER A 283 14.13 4.29 -30.86
N ASP A 284 14.20 3.36 -31.81
CA ASP A 284 15.03 3.50 -33.01
C ASP A 284 14.46 4.47 -34.06
N VAL A 285 13.17 4.78 -33.97
CA VAL A 285 12.47 5.55 -35.01
C VAL A 285 12.05 6.96 -34.58
N GLY A 286 12.36 7.38 -33.35
CA GLY A 286 11.95 8.69 -32.82
C GLY A 286 12.95 9.39 -31.91
#